data_AF-A0A670Y9Y1-F1
#
_entry.id   AF-A0A670Y9Y1-F1
#
_cell.length_a   1.000
_cell.length_b   1.000
_cell.length_c   1.000
_cell.angle_alpha   90.00
_cell.angle_beta   90.00
_cell.angle_gamma   90.00
#
_symmetry.space_group_name_H-M   'P 1'
#
loop_
_entity.id
_entity.type
_entity.pdbx_description
1 polymer ?
#
loop_
_entity_poly.entity_id
_entity_poly.type
_entity_poly.pdbx_seq_one_letter_code
_entity_poly.pdbx_strand_id
1 'polypeptide(L)'
;MGIRVAPGVLTLVALSTFGRLAGAGCVEERRCCLGRDQTCTATGWRLDRTYGTCFCDEACEQTGDCCHDYAQACPAVSCVVGEWNHWSGCAEQCKPAFRMRTRIIHQEPKNGGEPCPPIEEKAGCLEYASHEGKDCGDVPAFITTSEYSKERKNTAIHPRWSSETKDSSYCVEFKTESLSPYCSMEIRPYARWMQYLRAGYTVCVMCQEPAMHRDSYRCPGDGTDTDRNAILHWQAVGNPSCYGTWKKIQQVKECSCPLVHSFIFT
;
A
#
# COMPACT_ATOMS: atom_id res chain seq x y z
N MET A 1 -32.86 85.69 44.69
CA MET A 1 -33.98 85.39 43.78
C MET A 1 -33.73 83.99 43.24
N GLY A 2 -34.34 82.98 43.86
CA GLY A 2 -34.13 81.58 43.50
C GLY A 2 -35.06 81.18 42.36
N ILE A 3 -34.54 80.42 41.40
CA ILE A 3 -35.33 79.67 40.43
C ILE A 3 -34.85 78.22 40.51
N ARG A 4 -35.71 77.34 41.05
CA ARG A 4 -35.65 75.89 40.87
C ARG A 4 -36.42 75.55 39.59
N VAL A 5 -35.82 74.79 38.67
CA VAL A 5 -36.55 73.80 37.84
C VAL A 5 -35.63 72.60 37.60
N ALA A 6 -36.27 71.42 37.57
CA ALA A 6 -35.79 70.05 37.75
C ALA A 6 -35.00 69.44 36.55
N PRO A 7 -34.44 68.22 36.68
CA PRO A 7 -33.47 67.66 35.75
C PRO A 7 -34.16 66.96 34.57
N GLY A 8 -33.80 67.35 33.34
CA GLY A 8 -34.20 66.66 32.12
C GLY A 8 -33.17 65.60 31.76
N VAL A 9 -33.48 64.34 32.03
CA VAL A 9 -32.75 63.17 31.54
C VAL A 9 -32.87 63.13 30.01
N LEU A 10 -31.80 63.49 29.29
CA LEU A 10 -31.67 63.13 27.87
C LEU A 10 -30.95 61.78 27.80
N THR A 11 -31.75 60.72 27.66
CA THR A 11 -31.28 59.39 27.29
C THR A 11 -30.66 59.43 25.88
N LEU A 12 -29.36 59.17 25.81
CA LEU A 12 -28.67 58.81 24.58
C LEU A 12 -29.27 57.49 24.05
N VAL A 13 -30.19 57.57 23.10
CA VAL A 13 -30.58 56.39 22.31
C VAL A 13 -29.50 56.20 21.25
N ALA A 14 -28.46 55.44 21.60
CA ALA A 14 -27.57 54.87 20.62
C ALA A 14 -28.37 53.87 19.77
N LEU A 15 -28.75 54.27 18.55
CA LEU A 15 -29.23 53.35 17.52
C LEU A 15 -28.05 52.51 17.03
N SER A 16 -27.62 51.56 17.85
CA SER A 16 -26.77 50.46 17.40
C SER A 16 -27.65 49.39 16.75
N THR A 17 -28.28 49.71 15.63
CA THR A 17 -28.75 48.69 14.69
C THR A 17 -27.69 48.53 13.60
N PHE A 18 -26.50 48.09 14.00
CA PHE A 18 -25.75 47.19 13.13
C PHE A 18 -26.53 45.89 13.12
N GLY A 19 -27.56 45.84 12.27
CA GLY A 19 -28.22 44.58 11.94
C GLY A 19 -27.13 43.60 11.54
N ARG A 20 -27.05 42.47 12.25
CA ARG A 20 -26.19 41.35 11.92
C ARG A 20 -26.63 40.79 10.55
N LEU A 21 -26.17 41.41 9.48
CA LEU A 21 -25.93 40.74 8.20
C LEU A 21 -24.54 40.10 8.28
N ALA A 22 -24.26 39.40 9.38
CA ALA A 22 -23.16 38.46 9.40
C ALA A 22 -23.76 37.18 8.79
N GLY A 23 -23.44 36.93 7.53
CA GLY A 23 -23.77 35.66 6.90
C GLY A 23 -23.22 34.54 7.78
N ALA A 24 -24.12 33.65 8.19
CA ALA A 24 -23.76 32.50 9.00
C ALA A 24 -23.21 31.44 8.04
N GLY A 25 -21.89 31.21 8.08
CA GLY A 25 -21.26 30.11 7.37
C GLY A 25 -21.64 28.75 7.97
N CYS A 26 -20.95 27.68 7.57
CA CYS A 26 -21.21 26.35 8.09
C CYS A 26 -21.01 26.24 9.61
N VAL A 27 -20.04 26.98 10.17
CA VAL A 27 -19.71 26.93 11.60
C VAL A 27 -20.82 27.56 12.43
N GLU A 28 -21.27 28.75 12.03
CA GLU A 28 -22.32 29.49 12.75
C GLU A 28 -23.68 28.79 12.64
N GLU A 29 -24.00 28.24 11.47
CA GLU A 29 -25.22 27.45 11.25
C GLU A 29 -25.13 26.01 11.79
N ARG A 30 -23.95 25.58 12.27
CA ARG A 30 -23.68 24.21 12.75
C ARG A 30 -24.04 23.13 11.73
N ARG A 31 -23.71 23.37 10.47
CA ARG A 31 -23.98 22.46 9.37
C ARG A 31 -22.72 21.67 9.00
N CYS A 32 -22.85 20.36 9.05
CA CYS A 32 -21.88 19.43 8.51
C CYS A 32 -22.60 18.16 8.03
N CYS A 33 -22.89 18.09 6.75
CA CYS A 33 -23.69 16.99 6.17
C CYS A 33 -22.80 15.99 5.46
N LEU A 34 -23.12 14.70 5.60
CA LEU A 34 -22.40 13.61 4.94
C LEU A 34 -22.90 13.41 3.52
N GLY A 35 -22.00 13.13 2.59
CA GLY A 35 -22.35 12.95 1.17
C GLY A 35 -22.86 14.24 0.52
N ARG A 36 -23.67 14.07 -0.55
CA ARG A 36 -24.25 15.19 -1.31
C ARG A 36 -25.64 15.52 -0.77
N ASP A 37 -25.84 16.74 -0.28
CA ASP A 37 -27.11 17.21 0.26
C ASP A 37 -27.41 18.64 -0.21
N GLN A 38 -28.31 18.75 -1.19
CA GLN A 38 -28.70 20.03 -1.78
C GLN A 38 -29.41 20.97 -0.79
N THR A 39 -29.89 20.45 0.35
CA THR A 39 -30.53 21.23 1.41
C THR A 39 -29.55 21.70 2.47
N CYS A 40 -28.35 21.13 2.50
CA CYS A 40 -27.28 21.48 3.44
C CYS A 40 -26.53 22.72 2.98
N THR A 41 -27.23 23.85 2.99
CA THR A 41 -26.73 25.15 2.56
C THR A 41 -26.69 26.15 3.70
N ALA A 42 -25.77 27.11 3.59
CA ALA A 42 -25.65 28.26 4.47
C ALA A 42 -25.49 29.54 3.63
N THR A 43 -25.58 30.71 4.25
CA THR A 43 -25.34 31.99 3.54
C THR A 43 -24.03 32.60 4.00
N GLY A 44 -23.02 32.59 3.14
CA GLY A 44 -21.68 33.04 3.51
C GLY A 44 -20.77 33.31 2.32
N TRP A 45 -19.48 33.46 2.63
CA TRP A 45 -18.44 33.62 1.61
C TRP A 45 -18.02 32.26 1.07
N ARG A 46 -17.79 32.17 -0.23
CA ARG A 46 -17.14 31.03 -0.91
C ARG A 46 -15.64 31.30 -1.12
N LEU A 47 -14.89 30.28 -1.51
CA LEU A 47 -13.44 30.37 -1.78
C LEU A 47 -13.09 31.33 -2.94
N ASP A 48 -13.99 31.49 -3.90
CA ASP A 48 -13.86 32.42 -5.03
C ASP A 48 -14.17 33.89 -4.67
N ARG A 49 -14.37 34.19 -3.37
CA ARG A 49 -14.76 35.50 -2.83
C ARG A 49 -16.14 35.97 -3.28
N THR A 50 -17.01 35.07 -3.73
CA THR A 50 -18.44 35.39 -3.91
C THR A 50 -19.19 35.22 -2.59
N TYR A 51 -20.18 36.09 -2.36
CA TYR A 51 -21.06 36.03 -1.20
C TYR A 51 -22.45 35.57 -1.63
N GLY A 52 -23.01 34.58 -0.94
CA GLY A 52 -24.33 34.05 -1.25
C GLY A 52 -24.56 32.68 -0.63
N THR A 53 -25.44 31.88 -1.23
CA THR A 53 -25.67 30.49 -0.82
C THR A 53 -24.40 29.67 -1.05
N CYS A 54 -23.96 28.91 -0.07
CA CYS A 54 -22.84 27.98 -0.16
C CYS A 54 -23.21 26.66 0.52
N PHE A 55 -22.46 25.59 0.25
CA PHE A 55 -22.78 24.25 0.73
C PHE A 55 -21.90 23.84 1.91
N CYS A 56 -22.49 23.05 2.81
CA CYS A 56 -21.86 22.50 4.01
C CYS A 56 -21.91 20.97 4.01
N ASP A 57 -21.93 20.38 2.82
CA ASP A 57 -21.92 18.93 2.58
C ASP A 57 -20.56 18.47 2.05
N GLU A 58 -20.33 17.16 2.02
CA GLU A 58 -19.05 16.59 1.58
C GLU A 58 -18.79 16.72 0.07
N ALA A 59 -19.85 16.85 -0.74
CA ALA A 59 -19.72 17.00 -2.18
C ALA A 59 -19.25 18.41 -2.58
N CYS A 60 -19.39 19.41 -1.70
CA CYS A 60 -19.09 20.81 -1.99
C CYS A 60 -17.66 21.03 -2.47
N GLU A 61 -16.70 20.21 -2.03
CA GLU A 61 -15.29 20.34 -2.42
C GLU A 61 -15.07 19.94 -3.88
N GLN A 62 -15.82 18.94 -4.35
CA GLN A 62 -15.78 18.48 -5.74
C GLN A 62 -16.51 19.43 -6.69
N THR A 63 -17.58 20.07 -6.21
CA THR A 63 -18.36 21.06 -6.97
C THR A 63 -17.80 22.47 -6.89
N GLY A 64 -16.92 22.76 -5.93
CA GLY A 64 -16.27 24.06 -5.74
C GLY A 64 -17.18 25.14 -5.16
N ASP A 65 -18.25 24.77 -4.45
CA ASP A 65 -19.28 25.66 -3.90
C ASP A 65 -19.39 25.63 -2.36
N CYS A 66 -18.36 25.08 -1.69
CA CYS A 66 -18.24 25.12 -0.23
C CYS A 66 -18.30 26.53 0.35
N CYS A 67 -18.85 26.65 1.54
CA CYS A 67 -18.61 27.83 2.36
C CYS A 67 -17.13 27.90 2.77
N HIS A 68 -16.62 29.11 2.94
CA HIS A 68 -15.21 29.38 3.26
C HIS A 68 -14.78 28.74 4.59
N ASP A 69 -15.70 28.59 5.54
CA ASP A 69 -15.49 28.01 6.85
C ASP A 69 -15.81 26.50 6.92
N TYR A 70 -16.09 25.85 5.78
CA TYR A 70 -16.43 24.44 5.70
C TYR A 70 -15.41 23.54 6.42
N ALA A 71 -14.11 23.72 6.18
CA ALA A 71 -13.06 22.89 6.81
C ALA A 71 -13.01 23.02 8.34
N GLN A 72 -13.56 24.10 8.91
CA GLN A 72 -13.69 24.27 10.36
C GLN A 72 -14.96 23.60 10.90
N ALA A 73 -16.07 23.67 10.14
CA ALA A 73 -17.33 23.03 10.49
C ALA A 73 -17.30 21.50 10.31
N CYS A 74 -16.60 21.05 9.27
CA CYS A 74 -16.40 19.68 8.86
C CYS A 74 -14.90 19.38 8.74
N PRO A 75 -14.19 19.17 9.85
CA PRO A 75 -12.79 18.78 9.78
C PRO A 75 -12.60 17.54 8.93
N ALA A 76 -11.56 17.55 8.09
CA ALA A 76 -11.16 16.40 7.30
C ALA A 76 -10.80 15.23 8.20
N VAL A 77 -11.31 14.05 7.84
CA VAL A 77 -11.02 12.80 8.54
C VAL A 77 -10.42 11.85 7.53
N SER A 78 -9.13 11.58 7.66
CA SER A 78 -8.43 10.63 6.78
C SER A 78 -8.84 9.19 7.09
N CYS A 79 -8.76 8.33 6.07
CA CYS A 79 -9.00 6.92 6.25
C CYS A 79 -7.98 6.28 7.20
N VAL A 80 -8.47 5.40 8.09
CA VAL A 80 -7.64 4.55 8.95
C VAL A 80 -7.94 3.10 8.63
N VAL A 81 -6.90 2.34 8.31
CA VAL A 81 -6.98 0.91 8.01
C VAL A 81 -6.24 0.10 9.07
N GLY A 82 -6.68 -1.14 9.28
CA GLY A 82 -6.03 -2.08 10.18
C GLY A 82 -4.75 -2.69 9.62
N GLU A 83 -4.17 -3.57 10.41
CA GLU A 83 -3.07 -4.42 9.97
C GLU A 83 -3.55 -5.40 8.89
N TRP A 84 -2.60 -5.89 8.10
CA TRP A 84 -2.86 -6.93 7.13
C TRP A 84 -3.18 -8.25 7.83
N ASN A 85 -4.21 -8.94 7.33
CA ASN A 85 -4.43 -10.34 7.65
C ASN A 85 -3.27 -11.21 7.12
N HIS A 86 -3.24 -12.46 7.56
CA HIS A 86 -2.35 -13.47 6.99
C HIS A 86 -2.61 -13.65 5.49
N TRP A 87 -1.54 -13.98 4.75
CA TRP A 87 -1.67 -14.40 3.36
C TRP A 87 -2.50 -15.68 3.25
N SER A 88 -3.30 -15.77 2.19
CA SER A 88 -3.88 -17.03 1.75
C SER A 88 -2.80 -18.04 1.37
N GLY A 89 -3.21 -19.31 1.22
CA GLY A 89 -2.41 -20.29 0.47
C GLY A 89 -2.21 -19.87 -0.99
N CYS A 90 -1.30 -20.53 -1.69
CA CYS A 90 -1.16 -20.32 -3.12
C CYS A 90 -2.38 -20.84 -3.88
N ALA A 91 -2.80 -20.10 -4.90
CA ALA A 91 -3.98 -20.47 -5.68
C ALA A 91 -3.81 -21.79 -6.45
N GLU A 92 -2.58 -22.16 -6.81
CA GLU A 92 -2.27 -23.43 -7.46
C GLU A 92 -1.08 -24.13 -6.77
N GLN A 93 -1.11 -25.46 -6.82
CA GLN A 93 -0.01 -26.31 -6.35
C GLN A 93 0.96 -26.62 -7.48
N CYS A 94 2.25 -26.71 -7.14
CA CYS A 94 3.32 -27.06 -8.07
C CYS A 94 3.42 -26.16 -9.31
N LYS A 95 2.76 -24.99 -9.27
CA LYS A 95 2.72 -24.03 -10.36
C LYS A 95 2.85 -22.62 -9.80
N PRO A 96 3.56 -21.73 -10.50
CA PRO A 96 3.60 -20.32 -10.13
C PRO A 96 2.19 -19.74 -10.16
N ALA A 97 1.78 -19.20 -9.01
CA ALA A 97 0.42 -18.72 -8.81
C ALA A 97 0.45 -17.42 -7.99
N PHE A 98 -0.72 -17.08 -7.44
CA PHE A 98 -0.89 -15.92 -6.58
C PHE A 98 -1.43 -16.32 -5.22
N ARG A 99 -1.07 -15.53 -4.22
CA ARG A 99 -1.72 -15.49 -2.91
C ARG A 99 -2.20 -14.08 -2.63
N MET A 100 -3.16 -13.97 -1.74
CA MET A 100 -3.86 -12.73 -1.44
C MET A 100 -3.92 -12.48 0.05
N ARG A 101 -3.90 -11.21 0.45
CA ARG A 101 -4.24 -10.79 1.81
C ARG A 101 -5.11 -9.56 1.78
N THR A 102 -5.87 -9.37 2.85
CA THR A 102 -6.78 -8.24 3.00
C THR A 102 -6.56 -7.56 4.33
N ARG A 103 -6.97 -6.30 4.43
CA ARG A 103 -7.08 -5.55 5.70
C ARG A 103 -8.41 -4.84 5.74
N ILE A 104 -8.87 -4.53 6.95
CA ILE A 104 -10.15 -3.87 7.16
C ILE A 104 -9.99 -2.36 7.28
N ILE A 105 -11.03 -1.62 6.88
CA ILE A 105 -11.13 -0.18 7.12
C ILE A 105 -11.70 0.01 8.52
N HIS A 106 -10.96 0.68 9.40
CA HIS A 106 -11.42 1.05 10.73
C HIS A 106 -12.16 2.39 10.73
N GLN A 107 -11.79 3.28 9.80
CA GLN A 107 -12.41 4.59 9.63
C GLN A 107 -12.41 4.95 8.15
N GLU A 108 -13.60 5.20 7.61
CA GLU A 108 -13.77 5.73 6.26
C GLU A 108 -13.33 7.20 6.20
N PRO A 109 -12.77 7.66 5.06
CA PRO A 109 -12.43 9.05 4.88
C PRO A 109 -13.70 9.90 4.80
N LYS A 110 -13.63 11.13 5.32
CA LYS A 110 -14.73 12.11 5.27
C LYS A 110 -14.18 13.52 5.05
N ASN A 111 -15.00 14.37 4.45
CA ASN A 111 -14.77 15.83 4.35
C ASN A 111 -13.40 16.16 3.75
N GLY A 112 -13.06 15.54 2.62
CA GLY A 112 -11.78 15.77 1.95
C GLY A 112 -10.57 15.10 2.59
N GLY A 113 -10.77 14.22 3.58
CA GLY A 113 -9.69 13.41 4.16
C GLY A 113 -9.05 12.46 3.16
N GLU A 114 -7.81 12.05 3.45
CA GLU A 114 -7.03 11.16 2.56
C GLU A 114 -7.77 9.83 2.32
N PRO A 115 -7.90 9.38 1.06
CA PRO A 115 -8.61 8.15 0.73
C PRO A 115 -7.92 6.93 1.32
N CYS A 116 -8.67 5.85 1.48
CA CYS A 116 -8.11 4.61 1.99
C CYS A 116 -6.99 4.08 1.07
N PRO A 117 -5.84 3.68 1.64
CA PRO A 117 -4.86 2.92 0.87
C PRO A 117 -5.45 1.56 0.47
N PRO A 118 -4.80 0.80 -0.44
CA PRO A 118 -5.33 -0.48 -0.91
C PRO A 118 -5.69 -1.44 0.22
N ILE A 119 -6.87 -2.05 0.17
CA ILE A 119 -7.38 -3.00 1.18
C ILE A 119 -7.12 -4.46 0.82
N GLU A 120 -6.69 -4.72 -0.41
CA GLU A 120 -6.31 -6.03 -0.93
C GLU A 120 -4.90 -5.95 -1.51
N GLU A 121 -4.10 -6.99 -1.26
CA GLU A 121 -2.77 -7.13 -1.82
C GLU A 121 -2.59 -8.52 -2.42
N LYS A 122 -1.90 -8.58 -3.56
CA LYS A 122 -1.53 -9.82 -4.26
C LYS A 122 -0.02 -10.00 -4.23
N ALA A 123 0.42 -11.24 -4.17
CA ALA A 123 1.81 -11.61 -4.30
C ALA A 123 1.95 -12.85 -5.16
N GLY A 124 2.98 -12.90 -6.00
CA GLY A 124 3.39 -14.14 -6.64
C GLY A 124 3.85 -15.16 -5.60
N CYS A 125 3.44 -16.42 -5.75
CA CYS A 125 3.91 -17.51 -4.90
C CYS A 125 3.99 -18.85 -5.65
N LEU A 126 4.67 -19.82 -5.05
CA LEU A 126 4.79 -21.18 -5.53
C LEU A 126 4.75 -22.12 -4.32
N GLU A 127 3.96 -23.19 -4.44
CA GLU A 127 3.97 -24.29 -3.48
C GLU A 127 4.78 -25.45 -4.06
N TYR A 128 5.84 -25.84 -3.35
CA TYR A 128 6.76 -26.94 -3.72
C TYR A 128 6.32 -28.32 -3.23
N ALA A 129 5.19 -28.39 -2.50
CA ALA A 129 4.62 -29.66 -2.07
C ALA A 129 3.14 -29.69 -2.41
N SER A 130 2.68 -30.82 -2.95
CA SER A 130 1.25 -31.09 -3.07
C SER A 130 0.62 -31.34 -1.70
N HIS A 131 -0.71 -31.35 -1.62
CA HIS A 131 -1.43 -31.79 -0.40
C HIS A 131 -1.01 -33.20 0.09
N GLU A 132 -0.49 -34.04 -0.80
CA GLU A 132 -0.02 -35.39 -0.50
C GLU A 132 1.44 -35.41 -0.01
N GLY A 133 2.10 -34.25 0.09
CA GLY A 133 3.48 -34.11 0.50
C GLY A 133 4.51 -34.52 -0.56
N LYS A 134 4.08 -34.67 -1.83
CA LYS A 134 4.98 -34.96 -2.94
C LYS A 134 5.63 -33.68 -3.43
N ASP A 135 6.93 -33.77 -3.69
CA ASP A 135 7.71 -32.69 -4.28
C ASP A 135 7.28 -32.42 -5.73
N CYS A 136 7.29 -31.15 -6.13
CA CYS A 136 6.77 -30.69 -7.41
C CYS A 136 7.71 -30.97 -8.60
N GLY A 137 8.78 -31.73 -8.38
CA GLY A 137 9.78 -32.09 -9.38
C GLY A 137 10.72 -30.94 -9.73
N ASP A 138 11.56 -31.16 -10.74
CA ASP A 138 12.52 -30.16 -11.20
C ASP A 138 11.81 -29.01 -11.92
N VAL A 139 11.78 -27.85 -11.26
CA VAL A 139 11.24 -26.61 -11.80
C VAL A 139 12.36 -25.57 -11.99
N PRO A 140 12.23 -24.64 -12.95
CA PRO A 140 13.19 -23.55 -13.08
C PRO A 140 13.23 -22.66 -11.83
N ALA A 141 14.25 -21.79 -11.74
CA ALA A 141 14.32 -20.82 -10.66
C ALA A 141 13.14 -19.85 -10.73
N PHE A 142 12.23 -19.92 -9.77
CA PHE A 142 11.14 -18.97 -9.63
C PHE A 142 11.51 -17.90 -8.60
N ILE A 143 11.34 -16.62 -8.97
CA ILE A 143 11.71 -15.49 -8.11
C ILE A 143 10.58 -14.49 -7.90
N THR A 144 10.61 -13.85 -6.73
CA THR A 144 9.80 -12.66 -6.42
C THR A 144 10.61 -11.65 -5.62
N THR A 145 10.08 -10.43 -5.46
CA THR A 145 10.71 -9.37 -4.67
C THR A 145 10.95 -9.81 -3.22
N SER A 146 12.10 -9.39 -2.67
CA SER A 146 12.47 -9.67 -1.29
C SER A 146 11.57 -9.01 -0.25
N GLU A 147 10.70 -8.07 -0.64
CA GLU A 147 9.69 -7.49 0.26
C GLU A 147 8.79 -8.57 0.88
N TYR A 148 8.48 -9.64 0.13
CA TYR A 148 7.68 -10.78 0.60
C TYR A 148 8.44 -11.73 1.55
N SER A 149 9.73 -11.50 1.79
CA SER A 149 10.54 -12.30 2.73
C SER A 149 10.16 -12.05 4.20
N LYS A 150 9.72 -10.82 4.52
CA LYS A 150 9.44 -10.40 5.90
C LYS A 150 8.38 -11.27 6.56
N GLU A 151 7.39 -11.75 5.80
CA GLU A 151 6.33 -12.59 6.33
C GLU A 151 6.71 -14.07 6.48
N ARG A 152 7.71 -14.58 5.73
CA ARG A 152 8.18 -15.97 5.92
C ARG A 152 8.74 -16.19 7.33
N LYS A 153 9.34 -15.15 7.90
CA LYS A 153 9.83 -15.14 9.28
C LYS A 153 8.71 -15.26 10.33
N ASN A 154 7.47 -14.88 9.99
CA ASN A 154 6.31 -14.97 10.89
C ASN A 154 5.52 -16.29 10.73
N THR A 155 5.48 -16.90 9.54
CA THR A 155 4.79 -18.18 9.31
C THR A 155 5.57 -19.40 9.84
N ALA A 156 6.84 -19.24 10.22
CA ALA A 156 7.66 -20.26 10.87
C ALA A 156 7.17 -20.65 12.28
N ILE A 157 6.11 -20.02 12.80
CA ILE A 157 5.46 -20.38 14.06
C ILE A 157 4.36 -21.43 13.79
N HIS A 158 4.74 -22.60 13.27
CA HIS A 158 3.91 -23.80 13.31
C HIS A 158 4.44 -24.70 14.46
N PRO A 159 3.60 -25.36 15.29
CA PRO A 159 4.00 -25.86 16.62
C PRO A 159 4.99 -27.04 16.64
N ARG A 160 5.61 -27.38 15.52
CA ARG A 160 6.50 -28.54 15.36
C ARG A 160 7.90 -28.17 14.89
N TRP A 161 8.29 -26.89 14.95
CA TRP A 161 9.55 -26.41 14.42
C TRP A 161 10.46 -25.91 15.55
N SER A 162 11.57 -26.62 15.79
CA SER A 162 12.55 -26.28 16.82
C SER A 162 13.36 -25.04 16.43
N SER A 163 13.89 -24.37 17.44
CA SER A 163 14.75 -23.17 17.35
C SER A 163 16.07 -23.37 16.57
N GLU A 164 16.38 -24.56 16.05
CA GLU A 164 17.69 -24.93 15.48
C GLU A 164 17.83 -24.68 13.96
N THR A 165 16.73 -24.51 13.25
CA THR A 165 16.68 -24.31 11.78
C THR A 165 16.66 -22.83 11.37
N LYS A 166 16.86 -21.92 12.33
CA LYS A 166 16.83 -20.47 12.14
C LYS A 166 17.95 -19.95 11.23
N ASP A 167 18.92 -20.79 10.88
CA ASP A 167 20.18 -20.42 10.23
C ASP A 167 20.45 -21.08 8.86
N SER A 168 19.55 -21.90 8.30
CA SER A 168 19.81 -22.58 7.02
C SER A 168 19.54 -21.71 5.78
N SER A 169 19.36 -20.39 5.91
CA SER A 169 19.23 -19.49 4.77
C SER A 169 20.59 -19.12 4.16
N TYR A 170 20.66 -19.07 2.85
CA TYR A 170 21.82 -18.55 2.12
C TYR A 170 21.37 -17.65 0.99
N CYS A 171 22.31 -16.94 0.38
CA CYS A 171 22.04 -16.11 -0.77
C CYS A 171 22.94 -16.47 -1.94
N VAL A 172 22.39 -16.36 -3.14
CA VAL A 172 23.11 -16.60 -4.39
C VAL A 172 23.13 -15.31 -5.20
N GLU A 173 24.31 -14.92 -5.62
CA GLU A 173 24.52 -13.78 -6.51
C GLU A 173 24.56 -14.28 -7.95
N PHE A 174 23.73 -13.67 -8.80
CA PHE A 174 23.64 -13.99 -10.21
C PHE A 174 23.91 -12.77 -11.06
N LYS A 175 24.56 -12.96 -12.20
CA LYS A 175 24.64 -11.96 -13.26
C LYS A 175 23.54 -12.22 -14.28
N THR A 176 22.61 -11.29 -14.45
CA THR A 176 21.54 -11.42 -15.45
C THR A 176 22.12 -11.33 -16.86
N GLU A 177 21.88 -12.33 -17.69
CA GLU A 177 22.37 -12.38 -19.08
C GLU A 177 21.30 -11.88 -20.05
N SER A 178 20.06 -12.35 -19.90
CA SER A 178 18.94 -11.94 -20.73
C SER A 178 17.63 -11.87 -19.94
N LEU A 179 16.69 -11.08 -20.43
CA LEU A 179 15.32 -10.99 -19.92
C LEU A 179 14.35 -10.77 -21.09
N SER A 180 13.13 -11.27 -20.94
CA SER A 180 12.06 -11.04 -21.90
C SER A 180 11.60 -9.57 -21.87
N PRO A 181 11.12 -9.00 -23.00
CA PRO A 181 10.66 -7.61 -23.04
C PRO A 181 9.44 -7.37 -22.13
N TYR A 182 8.67 -8.43 -21.83
CA TYR A 182 7.49 -8.37 -20.97
C TYR A 182 7.81 -7.94 -19.53
N CYS A 183 9.03 -8.14 -19.04
CA CYS A 183 9.46 -7.65 -17.73
C CYS A 183 9.37 -6.12 -17.64
N SER A 184 9.77 -5.41 -18.70
CA SER A 184 9.72 -3.94 -18.73
C SER A 184 8.31 -3.35 -18.95
N MET A 185 7.38 -4.15 -19.46
CA MET A 185 6.00 -3.72 -19.75
C MET A 185 5.04 -3.94 -18.58
N GLU A 186 5.49 -4.54 -17.47
CA GLU A 186 4.63 -4.95 -16.37
C GLU A 186 4.14 -3.76 -15.52
N ILE A 187 2.85 -3.44 -15.57
CA ILE A 187 2.27 -2.29 -14.86
C ILE A 187 1.55 -2.66 -13.56
N ARG A 188 1.33 -3.96 -13.30
CA ARG A 188 0.52 -4.40 -12.16
C ARG A 188 1.29 -4.17 -10.85
N PRO A 189 0.68 -3.57 -9.81
CA PRO A 189 1.40 -3.18 -8.60
C PRO A 189 2.24 -4.29 -7.95
N TYR A 190 1.69 -5.51 -7.87
CA TYR A 190 2.36 -6.67 -7.27
C TYR A 190 3.54 -7.23 -8.07
N ALA A 191 3.65 -6.88 -9.35
CA ALA A 191 4.66 -7.37 -10.29
C ALA A 191 5.55 -6.24 -10.83
N ARG A 192 5.29 -4.98 -10.42
CA ARG A 192 5.98 -3.79 -10.92
C ARG A 192 7.49 -3.83 -10.71
N TRP A 193 7.97 -4.57 -9.70
CA TRP A 193 9.39 -4.76 -9.45
C TRP A 193 10.14 -5.34 -10.66
N MET A 194 9.46 -6.10 -11.53
CA MET A 194 10.04 -6.69 -12.75
C MET A 194 10.56 -5.62 -13.72
N GLN A 195 10.00 -4.39 -13.67
CA GLN A 195 10.44 -3.27 -14.49
C GLN A 195 11.86 -2.79 -14.15
N TYR A 196 12.42 -3.17 -13.00
CA TYR A 196 13.76 -2.78 -12.59
C TYR A 196 14.83 -3.79 -13.03
N LEU A 197 14.44 -4.95 -13.54
CA LEU A 197 15.38 -5.96 -14.03
C LEU A 197 16.07 -5.48 -15.31
N ARG A 198 17.40 -5.64 -15.36
CA ARG A 198 18.24 -5.23 -16.50
C ARG A 198 19.29 -6.29 -16.76
N ALA A 199 19.57 -6.56 -18.03
CA ALA A 199 20.66 -7.44 -18.43
C ALA A 199 22.00 -6.81 -18.05
N GLY A 200 22.97 -7.64 -17.67
CA GLY A 200 24.30 -7.25 -17.22
C GLY A 200 24.42 -6.91 -15.74
N TYR A 201 23.31 -6.70 -15.02
CA TYR A 201 23.31 -6.37 -13.60
C TYR A 201 23.47 -7.61 -12.72
N THR A 202 24.00 -7.38 -11.52
CA THR A 202 24.05 -8.40 -10.46
C THR A 202 22.80 -8.32 -9.61
N VAL A 203 22.21 -9.48 -9.37
CA VAL A 203 21.02 -9.66 -8.54
C VAL A 203 21.32 -10.67 -7.45
N CYS A 204 20.69 -10.48 -6.30
CA CYS A 204 20.83 -11.34 -5.14
C CYS A 204 19.53 -12.09 -4.92
N VAL A 205 19.58 -13.41 -4.86
CA VAL A 205 18.40 -14.25 -4.64
C VAL A 205 18.60 -15.05 -3.36
N MET A 206 17.78 -14.77 -2.36
CA MET A 206 17.85 -15.49 -1.08
C MET A 206 17.11 -16.82 -1.19
N CYS A 207 17.80 -17.87 -0.77
CA CYS A 207 17.22 -19.19 -0.54
C CYS A 207 16.85 -19.31 0.94
N GLN A 208 15.57 -19.52 1.20
CA GLN A 208 14.99 -19.71 2.53
C GLN A 208 13.71 -20.55 2.40
N GLU A 209 13.28 -21.20 3.48
CA GLU A 209 11.99 -21.88 3.50
C GLU A 209 10.83 -20.95 3.10
N PRO A 210 9.76 -21.45 2.45
CA PRO A 210 9.51 -22.85 2.07
C PRO A 210 10.15 -23.26 0.74
N ALA A 211 11.00 -22.42 0.14
CA ALA A 211 11.56 -22.70 -1.19
C ALA A 211 12.69 -23.74 -1.20
N MET A 212 13.15 -24.16 -0.02
CA MET A 212 14.16 -25.19 0.13
C MET A 212 13.54 -26.58 0.02
N HIS A 213 14.20 -27.47 -0.70
CA HIS A 213 13.95 -28.90 -0.56
C HIS A 213 14.29 -29.34 0.87
N ARG A 214 13.42 -30.20 1.43
CA ARG A 214 13.53 -30.66 2.82
C ARG A 214 14.81 -31.44 3.11
N ASP A 215 15.32 -32.18 2.12
CA ASP A 215 16.46 -33.08 2.33
C ASP A 215 17.81 -32.43 2.02
N SER A 216 17.87 -31.55 1.02
CA SER A 216 19.11 -30.92 0.57
C SER A 216 19.34 -29.52 1.14
N TYR A 217 18.29 -28.89 1.68
CA TYR A 217 18.28 -27.47 2.09
C TYR A 217 18.70 -26.52 0.95
N ARG A 218 18.47 -26.91 -0.31
CA ARG A 218 18.78 -26.11 -1.51
C ARG A 218 17.50 -25.64 -2.19
N CYS A 219 17.57 -24.49 -2.86
CA CYS A 219 16.46 -23.99 -3.66
C CYS A 219 16.59 -24.45 -5.11
N PRO A 220 15.46 -24.76 -5.78
CA PRO A 220 15.42 -25.02 -7.20
C PRO A 220 16.07 -23.89 -8.02
N GLY A 221 17.02 -24.27 -8.87
CA GLY A 221 17.74 -23.33 -9.73
C GLY A 221 18.79 -22.46 -9.02
N ASP A 222 19.25 -22.87 -7.84
CA ASP A 222 20.41 -22.26 -7.15
C ASP A 222 21.75 -22.45 -7.88
N GLY A 223 21.78 -23.33 -8.90
CA GLY A 223 22.94 -23.62 -9.72
C GLY A 223 24.07 -24.34 -9.00
N THR A 224 23.79 -25.07 -7.92
CA THR A 224 24.85 -25.76 -7.16
C THR A 224 25.38 -27.01 -7.86
N ASP A 225 24.55 -27.74 -8.59
CA ASP A 225 24.93 -28.97 -9.30
C ASP A 225 25.28 -28.74 -10.79
N THR A 226 25.52 -27.48 -11.16
CA THR A 226 25.82 -27.09 -12.55
C THR A 226 27.24 -26.54 -12.69
N ASP A 227 27.82 -26.68 -13.88
CA ASP A 227 29.11 -26.06 -14.21
C ASP A 227 29.14 -24.57 -13.86
N ARG A 228 30.30 -24.05 -13.45
CA ARG A 228 30.48 -22.65 -13.07
C ARG A 228 30.09 -21.65 -14.18
N ASN A 229 30.11 -22.08 -15.44
CA ASN A 229 29.73 -21.27 -16.59
C ASN A 229 28.34 -21.60 -17.15
N ALA A 230 27.56 -22.45 -16.47
CA ALA A 230 26.23 -22.82 -16.90
C ALA A 230 25.29 -21.60 -16.94
N ILE A 231 24.50 -21.53 -18.01
CA ILE A 231 23.44 -20.54 -18.15
C ILE A 231 22.18 -21.15 -17.54
N LEU A 232 21.68 -20.52 -16.48
CA LEU A 232 20.50 -20.97 -15.75
C LEU A 232 19.29 -20.14 -16.18
N HIS A 233 18.12 -20.77 -16.17
CA HIS A 233 16.86 -20.15 -16.52
C HIS A 233 16.10 -19.74 -15.27
N TRP A 234 15.46 -18.59 -15.33
CA TRP A 234 14.62 -18.08 -14.26
C TRP A 234 13.33 -17.51 -14.80
N GLN A 235 12.30 -17.49 -13.96
CA GLN A 235 11.01 -16.92 -14.28
C GLN A 235 10.47 -16.15 -13.08
N ALA A 236 9.91 -14.97 -13.34
CA ALA A 236 9.31 -14.15 -12.29
C ALA A 236 7.92 -14.69 -11.94
N VAL A 237 7.65 -14.83 -10.65
CA VAL A 237 6.32 -15.22 -10.19
C VAL A 237 5.39 -14.01 -10.24
N GLY A 238 4.21 -14.23 -10.80
CA GLY A 238 3.18 -13.22 -11.00
C GLY A 238 3.13 -12.62 -12.41
N ASN A 239 4.13 -12.90 -13.25
CA ASN A 239 4.03 -12.70 -14.68
C ASN A 239 4.82 -13.79 -15.42
N PRO A 240 4.16 -14.83 -15.92
CA PRO A 240 4.85 -15.93 -16.59
C PRO A 240 5.56 -15.50 -17.87
N SER A 241 5.17 -14.37 -18.46
CA SER A 241 5.85 -13.82 -19.63
C SER A 241 7.16 -13.11 -19.27
N CYS A 242 7.41 -12.78 -18.00
CA CYS A 242 8.68 -12.23 -17.52
C CYS A 242 9.62 -13.36 -17.07
N TYR A 243 10.60 -13.66 -17.90
CA TYR A 243 11.60 -14.72 -17.68
C TYR A 243 12.93 -14.29 -18.28
N GLY A 244 13.98 -15.05 -18.01
CA GLY A 244 15.29 -14.77 -18.56
C GLY A 244 16.32 -15.82 -18.23
N THR A 245 17.58 -15.44 -18.43
CA THR A 245 18.73 -16.27 -18.08
C THR A 245 19.74 -15.51 -17.24
N TRP A 246 20.50 -16.23 -16.43
CA TRP A 246 21.59 -15.69 -15.62
C TRP A 246 22.72 -16.68 -15.44
N LYS A 247 23.86 -16.21 -14.92
CA LYS A 247 25.00 -17.04 -14.50
C LYS A 247 25.27 -16.86 -13.01
N LYS A 248 25.55 -17.96 -12.31
CA LYS A 248 25.93 -17.94 -10.89
C LYS A 248 27.29 -17.29 -10.72
N ILE A 249 27.37 -16.26 -9.89
CA ILE A 249 28.63 -15.61 -9.51
C ILE A 249 29.21 -16.35 -8.31
N GLN A 250 28.45 -16.37 -7.21
CA GLN A 250 28.84 -16.98 -5.94
C GLN A 250 27.64 -17.25 -5.04
N GLN A 251 27.87 -18.09 -4.02
CA GLN A 251 26.94 -18.31 -2.92
C GLN A 251 27.57 -17.80 -1.64
N VAL A 252 26.81 -16.99 -0.90
CA VAL A 252 27.24 -16.31 0.33
C VAL A 252 26.19 -16.49 1.41
N LYS A 253 26.57 -16.28 2.68
CA LYS A 253 25.61 -16.34 3.79
C LYS A 253 24.62 -15.18 3.74
N GLU A 254 25.11 -13.98 3.46
CA GLU A 254 24.34 -12.75 3.36
C GLU A 254 24.76 -11.97 2.11
N CYS A 255 23.78 -11.45 1.39
CA CYS A 255 23.99 -10.70 0.16
C CYS A 255 24.03 -9.19 0.40
N SER A 256 24.80 -8.47 -0.42
CA SER A 256 24.95 -7.01 -0.35
C SER A 256 24.33 -6.28 -1.57
N CYS A 257 23.20 -6.75 -2.08
CA CYS A 257 22.52 -6.09 -3.20
C CYS A 257 21.60 -4.94 -2.73
N PRO A 258 21.39 -3.91 -3.58
CA PRO A 258 20.30 -2.97 -3.40
C PRO A 258 18.94 -3.68 -3.34
N LEU A 259 17.97 -3.10 -2.63
CA LEU A 259 16.62 -3.68 -2.48
C LEU A 259 15.95 -4.01 -3.83
N VAL A 260 16.11 -3.14 -4.83
CA VAL A 260 15.54 -3.33 -6.19
C VAL A 260 16.14 -4.51 -6.96
N HIS A 261 17.30 -5.01 -6.55
CA HIS A 261 17.98 -6.20 -7.10
C HIS A 261 18.03 -7.35 -6.10
N SER A 262 17.21 -7.28 -5.04
CA SER A 262 17.12 -8.30 -3.99
C SER A 262 15.82 -9.07 -4.13
N PHE A 263 15.94 -10.36 -4.38
CA PHE A 263 14.86 -11.30 -4.65
C PHE A 263 14.91 -12.49 -3.70
N ILE A 264 13.86 -13.29 -3.71
CA ILE A 264 13.81 -14.57 -3.02
C ILE A 264 13.38 -15.67 -3.98
N PHE A 265 13.91 -16.87 -3.79
CA PHE A 265 13.33 -18.06 -4.40
C PHE A 265 11.93 -18.28 -3.82
N THR A 266 10.94 -18.39 -4.69
CA THR A 266 9.53 -18.53 -4.30
C THR A 266 9.17 -19.95 -4.05
#